data_AF-A0A3N5MI38-F1
#
_entry.id   AF-A0A3N5MI38-F1
#
_cell.length_a   1.000
_cell.length_b   1.000
_cell.length_c   1.000
_cell.angle_alpha   90.00
_cell.angle_beta   90.00
_cell.angle_gamma   90.00
#
_symmetry.space_group_name_H-M   'P 1'
#
loop_
_entity.id
_entity.type
_entity.pdbx_description
1 polymer ?
#
loop_
_entity_poly.entity_id
_entity_poly.type
_entity_poly.pdbx_seq_one_letter_code
_entity_poly.pdbx_strand_id
1 'polypeptide(L)'
;MRLIVTEKDSAAKKIAQILGDAVAVKEHGRGRQKVRSYRFEWQGEEAVAVGLRGHVMETVFPQSYKRWSLKTLGDMVRRPDLAWVVDGGAVSTLAALRAAAKGADELIIATDYDREGELIGHEA
;
A
#
# COMPACT_ATOMS: atom_id res chain seq x y z
N MET A 1 7.32 1.15 -18.48
CA MET A 1 5.97 1.36 -17.86
C MET A 1 6.18 1.95 -16.48
N ARG A 2 5.42 2.98 -16.12
CA ARG A 2 5.49 3.63 -14.80
C ARG A 2 4.44 3.02 -13.86
N LEU A 3 4.86 2.63 -12.66
CA LEU A 3 3.96 2.25 -11.58
C LEU A 3 3.81 3.41 -10.61
N ILE A 4 2.60 3.94 -10.46
CA ILE A 4 2.28 4.99 -9.51
C ILE A 4 1.55 4.37 -8.33
N VAL A 5 2.07 4.56 -7.12
CA VAL A 5 1.47 4.06 -5.88
C VAL A 5 0.96 5.22 -5.05
N THR A 6 -0.31 5.19 -4.68
CA THR A 6 -0.92 6.22 -3.83
C THR A 6 -1.40 5.62 -2.52
N GLU A 7 -1.63 6.44 -1.49
CA GLU A 7 -2.10 5.95 -0.19
C GLU A 7 -3.51 5.31 -0.25
N LYS A 8 -4.38 5.84 -1.12
CA LYS A 8 -5.80 5.46 -1.21
C LYS A 8 -6.21 5.25 -2.67
N ASP A 9 -7.10 4.29 -2.93
CA ASP A 9 -7.66 4.02 -4.27
C ASP A 9 -8.29 5.26 -4.94
N SER A 10 -8.93 6.15 -4.16
CA SER A 10 -9.51 7.39 -4.68
C SER A 10 -8.45 8.36 -5.25
N ALA A 11 -7.26 8.39 -4.66
CA ALA A 11 -6.13 9.18 -5.15
C ALA A 11 -5.58 8.60 -6.46
N ALA A 12 -5.33 7.29 -6.51
CA ALA A 12 -4.92 6.60 -7.74
C ALA A 12 -5.89 6.86 -8.91
N LYS A 13 -7.20 6.77 -8.64
CA LYS A 13 -8.23 7.09 -9.63
C LYS A 13 -8.12 8.53 -10.13
N LYS A 14 -8.00 9.50 -9.22
CA LYS A 14 -7.90 10.92 -9.58
C LYS A 14 -6.65 11.22 -10.38
N ILE A 15 -5.49 10.69 -9.96
CA ILE A 15 -4.23 10.86 -10.70
C ILE A 15 -4.38 10.33 -12.12
N ALA A 16 -4.91 9.12 -12.30
CA ALA A 16 -5.13 8.55 -13.62
C ALA A 16 -6.08 9.40 -14.48
N GLN A 17 -7.15 9.94 -13.89
CA GLN A 17 -8.11 10.79 -14.60
C GLN A 17 -7.58 12.19 -14.95
N ILE A 18 -6.63 12.71 -14.18
CA ILE A 18 -6.02 14.01 -14.42
C ILE A 18 -4.89 13.91 -15.44
N LEU A 19 -4.07 12.86 -15.35
CA LEU A 19 -2.87 12.69 -16.16
C LEU A 19 -3.11 11.96 -17.48
N GLY A 20 -4.16 11.14 -17.57
CA GLY A 20 -4.47 10.33 -18.74
C GLY A 20 -5.80 10.69 -19.39
N ASP A 21 -5.82 10.75 -20.72
CA ASP A 21 -7.04 11.03 -21.50
C ASP A 21 -8.04 9.87 -21.47
N ALA A 22 -7.55 8.63 -21.44
CA ALA A 22 -8.37 7.42 -21.36
C ALA A 22 -7.82 6.47 -20.29
N VAL A 23 -8.67 6.12 -19.32
CA VAL A 23 -8.30 5.26 -18.19
C VAL A 23 -8.98 3.91 -18.29
N ALA A 24 -8.19 2.85 -18.45
CA ALA A 24 -8.64 1.47 -18.36
C ALA A 24 -8.58 0.98 -16.91
N VAL A 25 -9.70 0.50 -16.38
CA VAL A 25 -9.79 -0.05 -15.01
C VAL A 25 -9.68 -1.56 -15.06
N LYS A 26 -8.72 -2.11 -14.30
CA LYS A 26 -8.59 -3.55 -14.08
C LYS A 26 -8.83 -3.86 -12.62
N GLU A 27 -9.65 -4.86 -12.36
CA GLU A 27 -9.96 -5.33 -11.02
C GLU A 27 -9.17 -6.60 -10.69
N HIS A 28 -8.61 -6.64 -9.49
CA HIS A 28 -7.85 -7.75 -8.94
C HIS A 28 -8.58 -8.29 -7.71
N GLY A 29 -8.47 -9.59 -7.47
CA GLY A 29 -9.11 -10.26 -6.34
C GLY A 29 -10.63 -10.43 -6.49
N ARG A 30 -11.30 -10.85 -5.41
CA ARG A 30 -12.75 -11.08 -5.33
C ARG A 30 -13.31 -10.60 -3.99
N GLY A 31 -14.59 -10.23 -3.96
CA GLY A 31 -15.28 -9.83 -2.72
C GLY A 31 -14.66 -8.60 -2.05
N ARG A 32 -14.47 -8.64 -0.72
CA ARG A 32 -13.91 -7.54 0.08
C ARG A 32 -12.43 -7.23 -0.22
N GLN A 33 -11.74 -8.15 -0.89
CA GLN A 33 -10.34 -8.03 -1.31
C GLN A 33 -10.17 -7.47 -2.73
N LYS A 34 -11.21 -6.80 -3.26
CA LYS A 34 -11.15 -6.16 -4.57
C LYS A 34 -10.18 -4.98 -4.53
N VAL A 35 -9.23 -4.98 -5.46
CA VAL A 35 -8.27 -3.89 -5.68
C VAL A 35 -8.39 -3.44 -7.12
N ARG A 36 -8.33 -2.14 -7.38
CA ARG A 36 -8.35 -1.59 -8.74
C ARG A 36 -6.98 -1.07 -9.11
N SER A 37 -6.60 -1.31 -10.35
CA SER A 37 -5.49 -0.62 -10.99
C SER A 37 -6.02 0.18 -12.17
N TYR A 38 -5.50 1.39 -12.34
CA TYR A 38 -5.90 2.34 -13.35
C TYR A 38 -4.76 2.46 -14.36
N ARG A 39 -4.93 1.91 -15.56
CA ARG A 39 -3.94 1.97 -16.63
C ARG A 39 -4.29 3.09 -17.60
N PHE A 40 -3.31 3.90 -17.97
CA PHE A 40 -3.46 5.06 -18.84
C PHE A 40 -2.12 5.37 -19.52
N GLU A 41 -2.15 6.22 -20.54
CA GLU A 41 -0.93 6.77 -21.15
C GLU A 41 -0.62 8.13 -20.50
N TRP A 42 0.65 8.36 -20.16
CA TRP A 42 1.12 9.62 -19.60
C TRP A 42 2.48 9.97 -20.21
N GLN A 43 2.54 11.10 -20.91
CA GLN A 43 3.75 11.59 -21.59
C GLN A 43 4.34 10.57 -22.59
N GLY A 44 3.49 9.87 -23.34
CA GLY A 44 3.92 8.89 -24.36
C GLY A 44 4.39 7.55 -23.78
N GLU A 45 4.25 7.33 -22.47
CA GLU A 45 4.56 6.07 -21.81
C GLU A 45 3.33 5.51 -21.10
N GLU A 46 3.23 4.19 -21.06
CA GLU A 46 2.20 3.52 -20.27
C GLU A 46 2.45 3.71 -18.77
N ALA A 47 1.41 4.09 -18.04
CA ALA A 47 1.39 4.22 -16.59
C ALA A 47 0.26 3.37 -15.98
N VAL A 48 0.50 2.87 -14.77
CA VAL A 48 -0.50 2.18 -13.96
C VAL A 48 -0.51 2.79 -12.57
N ALA A 49 -1.64 3.34 -12.15
CA ALA A 49 -1.86 3.79 -10.79
C ALA A 49 -2.56 2.72 -9.95
N VAL A 50 -2.03 2.43 -8.76
CA VAL A 50 -2.63 1.52 -7.77
C VAL A 50 -2.70 2.24 -6.44
N GLY A 51 -3.87 2.23 -5.81
CA GLY A 51 -4.03 2.79 -4.48
C GLY A 51 -3.89 1.73 -3.40
N LEU A 52 -3.13 2.06 -2.37
CA LEU A 52 -3.09 1.32 -1.11
C LEU A 52 -4.39 1.52 -0.32
N ARG A 53 -4.41 0.98 0.90
CA ARG A 53 -5.51 1.16 1.86
C ARG A 53 -4.96 1.75 3.17
N GLY A 54 -4.11 2.78 3.05
CA GLY A 54 -3.24 3.23 4.13
C GLY A 54 -2.02 2.31 4.27
N HIS A 55 -1.54 2.13 5.50
CA HIS A 55 -0.43 1.21 5.79
C HIS A 55 -0.69 -0.19 5.28
N VAL A 56 0.34 -0.82 4.75
CA VAL A 56 0.36 -2.24 4.38
C VAL A 56 1.16 -3.07 5.39
N MET A 57 1.80 -2.41 6.34
CA MET A 57 2.51 -3.00 7.46
C MET A 57 1.88 -2.58 8.80
N GLU A 58 1.95 -3.44 9.81
CA GLU A 58 1.53 -3.16 11.18
C GLU A 58 2.65 -3.48 12.17
N THR A 59 2.71 -2.71 13.25
CA THR A 59 3.64 -2.95 14.35
C THR A 59 2.94 -3.78 15.42
N VAL A 60 3.44 -4.98 15.68
CA VAL A 60 2.82 -5.94 16.59
C VAL A 60 3.75 -6.32 17.73
N PHE A 61 3.16 -6.54 18.91
CA PHE A 61 3.87 -7.21 20.00
C PHE A 61 4.09 -8.69 19.67
N PRO A 62 5.16 -9.31 20.21
CA PRO A 62 5.35 -10.74 20.12
C PRO A 62 4.17 -11.49 20.75
N GLN A 63 3.92 -12.72 20.27
CA GLN A 63 2.81 -13.56 20.72
C GLN A 63 2.85 -13.84 22.24
N SER A 64 4.02 -13.73 22.88
CA SER A 64 4.18 -13.80 24.34
C SER A 64 3.33 -12.77 25.09
N TYR A 65 3.04 -11.61 24.47
CA TYR A 65 2.19 -10.55 25.05
C TYR A 65 0.74 -10.59 24.54
N LYS A 66 0.32 -11.65 23.83
CA LYS A 66 -1.06 -11.78 23.33
C LYS A 66 -2.11 -11.64 24.45
N ARG A 67 -1.78 -12.10 25.67
CA ARG A 67 -2.62 -11.90 26.85
C ARG A 67 -2.05 -10.78 27.71
N TRP A 68 -2.87 -9.78 27.95
CA TRP A 68 -2.48 -8.64 28.78
C TRP A 68 -2.22 -9.06 30.23
N SER A 69 -1.15 -8.51 30.83
CA SER A 69 -0.79 -8.73 32.22
C SER A 69 0.03 -7.56 32.77
N LEU A 70 -0.24 -7.15 34.02
CA LEU A 70 0.61 -6.18 34.72
C LEU A 70 2.03 -6.69 34.95
N LYS A 71 2.23 -8.02 34.98
CA LYS A 71 3.57 -8.64 35.14
C LYS A 71 4.50 -8.31 33.97
N THR A 72 3.96 -8.23 32.75
CA THR A 72 4.74 -7.97 31.52
C THR A 72 4.74 -6.51 31.12
N LEU A 73 3.93 -5.65 31.77
CA LEU A 73 3.79 -4.23 31.41
C LEU A 73 5.12 -3.49 31.43
N GLY A 74 5.98 -3.79 32.42
CA GLY A 74 7.30 -3.16 32.51
C GLY A 74 8.21 -3.48 31.31
N ASP A 75 8.16 -4.71 30.82
CA ASP A 75 8.90 -5.13 29.63
C ASP A 75 8.25 -4.58 28.36
N MET A 76 6.92 -4.60 28.26
CA MET A 76 6.19 -3.99 27.12
C MET A 76 6.47 -2.50 26.94
N VAL A 77 6.86 -1.76 27.99
CA VAL A 77 7.23 -0.34 27.87
C VAL A 77 8.71 -0.16 27.55
N ARG A 78 9.60 -0.98 28.14
CA ARG A 78 11.06 -0.77 28.06
C ARG A 78 11.75 -1.59 26.97
N ARG A 79 11.24 -2.79 26.69
CA ARG A 79 11.79 -3.80 25.77
C ARG A 79 10.62 -4.55 25.10
N PRO A 80 9.84 -3.85 24.25
CA PRO A 80 8.60 -4.39 23.72
C PRO A 80 8.81 -5.50 22.68
N ASP A 81 10.02 -5.63 22.12
CA ASP A 81 10.38 -6.56 21.04
C ASP A 81 9.38 -6.52 19.87
N LEU A 82 8.95 -5.31 19.50
CA LEU A 82 7.98 -5.10 18.44
C LEU A 82 8.49 -5.66 17.11
N ALA A 83 7.60 -6.32 16.38
CA ALA A 83 7.85 -6.77 15.02
C ALA A 83 7.03 -5.92 14.04
N TRP A 84 7.60 -5.69 12.87
CA TRP A 84 6.90 -5.07 11.75
C TRP A 84 6.48 -6.16 10.77
N VAL A 85 5.17 -6.35 10.59
CA VAL A 85 4.60 -7.45 9.81
C VAL A 85 3.62 -6.90 8.78
N VAL A 86 3.37 -7.66 7.72
CA VAL A 86 2.35 -7.29 6.72
C VAL A 86 0.96 -7.35 7.36
N ASP A 87 0.17 -6.29 7.20
CA ASP A 87 -1.25 -6.29 7.56
C ASP A 87 -1.99 -7.32 6.69
N GLY A 88 -2.68 -8.27 7.34
CA GLY A 88 -3.53 -9.26 6.66
C GLY A 88 -4.59 -8.63 5.74
N GLY A 89 -5.05 -7.43 6.07
CA GLY A 89 -5.97 -6.63 5.24
C GLY A 89 -5.37 -6.14 3.92
N ALA A 90 -4.05 -6.00 3.85
CA ALA A 90 -3.31 -5.47 2.70
C ALA A 90 -2.84 -6.54 1.69
N VAL A 91 -2.98 -7.83 2.00
CA VAL A 91 -2.47 -8.94 1.19
C VAL A 91 -2.88 -8.86 -0.29
N SER A 92 -4.14 -8.54 -0.57
CA SER A 92 -4.63 -8.44 -1.95
C SER A 92 -4.06 -7.22 -2.69
N THR A 93 -3.88 -6.11 -1.97
CA THR A 93 -3.26 -4.88 -2.51
C THR A 93 -1.80 -5.14 -2.85
N LEU A 94 -1.04 -5.77 -1.94
CA LEU A 94 0.35 -6.15 -2.19
C LEU A 94 0.49 -7.13 -3.36
N ALA A 95 -0.44 -8.07 -3.50
CA ALA A 95 -0.45 -8.97 -4.65
C ALA A 95 -0.67 -8.22 -5.98
N ALA A 96 -1.60 -7.26 -6.01
CA ALA A 96 -1.85 -6.42 -7.18
C ALA A 96 -0.65 -5.53 -7.50
N LEU A 97 -0.04 -4.91 -6.48
CA LEU A 97 1.15 -4.08 -6.61
C LEU A 97 2.35 -4.88 -7.13
N ARG A 98 2.62 -6.07 -6.58
CA ARG A 98 3.66 -6.99 -7.09
C ARG A 98 3.41 -7.41 -8.53
N ALA A 99 2.15 -7.62 -8.92
CA ALA A 99 1.82 -7.97 -10.30
C ALA A 99 2.07 -6.81 -11.27
N ALA A 100 1.75 -5.57 -10.86
CA ALA A 100 2.03 -4.37 -11.65
C ALA A 100 3.54 -4.08 -11.73
N ALA A 101 4.25 -4.23 -10.61
CA ALA A 101 5.69 -3.96 -10.51
C ALA A 101 6.54 -4.84 -11.45
N LYS A 102 6.10 -6.08 -11.75
CA LYS A 102 6.82 -6.97 -12.68
C LYS A 102 7.01 -6.42 -14.09
N GLY A 103 6.13 -5.52 -14.53
CA GLY A 103 6.22 -4.89 -15.84
C GLY A 103 6.66 -3.44 -15.78
N ALA A 104 7.01 -2.92 -14.60
CA ALA A 104 7.34 -1.51 -14.40
C ALA A 104 8.85 -1.31 -14.36
N ASP A 105 9.30 -0.22 -14.98
CA ASP A 105 10.71 0.19 -15.02
C ASP A 105 10.97 1.39 -14.09
N GLU A 106 9.89 2.03 -13.63
CA GLU A 106 9.91 3.17 -12.72
C GLU A 106 8.79 3.04 -11.69
N LEU A 107 9.10 3.34 -10.43
CA LEU A 107 8.14 3.42 -9.32
C LEU A 107 8.02 4.88 -8.87
N ILE A 108 6.80 5.39 -8.85
CA ILE A 108 6.47 6.75 -8.42
C ILE A 108 5.60 6.63 -7.16
N ILE A 109 6.14 7.09 -6.04
CA ILE A 109 5.40 7.21 -4.79
C ILE A 109 4.63 8.52 -4.80
N ALA A 110 3.31 8.42 -4.79
CA ALA A 110 2.35 9.52 -4.80
C ALA A 110 1.38 9.39 -3.61
N THR A 111 1.94 9.08 -2.44
CA THR A 111 1.26 9.16 -1.15
C THR A 111 1.05 10.63 -0.73
N ASP A 112 0.26 10.86 0.32
CA ASP A 112 -0.02 12.20 0.81
C ASP A 112 1.31 12.87 1.28
N TYR A 113 1.49 14.17 1.03
CA TYR A 113 2.77 14.87 1.31
C TYR A 113 2.91 15.25 2.79
N ASP A 114 3.03 14.23 3.64
CA ASP A 114 3.28 14.34 5.06
C ASP A 114 4.12 13.16 5.58
N ARG A 115 4.41 13.13 6.89
CA ARG A 115 5.25 12.08 7.48
C ARG A 115 4.63 10.69 7.40
N GLU A 116 3.31 10.58 7.47
CA GLU A 116 2.61 9.30 7.38
C GLU A 116 2.65 8.80 5.93
N GLY A 117 2.43 9.68 4.96
CA GLY A 117 2.53 9.35 3.56
C GLY A 117 3.94 8.92 3.14
N GLU A 118 5.00 9.54 3.69
CA GLU A 118 6.38 9.08 3.48
C GLU A 118 6.62 7.68 4.05
N LEU A 119 6.08 7.37 5.25
CA LEU A 119 6.18 6.05 5.85
C LEU A 119 5.44 4.99 5.03
N ILE A 120 4.22 5.28 4.60
CA ILE A 120 3.43 4.40 3.72
C ILE A 120 4.12 4.22 2.37
N GLY A 121 4.77 5.28 1.86
CA GLY A 121 5.58 5.24 0.66
C GLY A 121 6.78 4.29 0.78
N HIS A 122 7.43 4.26 1.95
CA HIS A 122 8.52 3.33 2.25
C HIS A 122 8.03 1.87 2.40
N GLU A 123 6.77 1.65 2.77
CA GLU A 123 6.17 0.31 2.85
C GLU A 123 5.82 -0.29 1.47
N ALA A 124 5.62 0.55 0.47
CA ALA A 124 5.15 0.19 -0.87
C ALA A 124 6.21 -0.48 -1.74
#